data_AF-A0A966FPN1-F1
#
_entry.id   AF-A0A966FPN1-F1
#
_cell.length_a   1.000
_cell.length_b   1.000
_cell.length_c   1.000
_cell.angle_alpha   90.00
_cell.angle_beta   90.00
_cell.angle_gamma   90.00
#
_symmetry.space_group_name_H-M   'P 1'
#
loop_
_entity.id
_entity.type
_entity.pdbx_description
1 polymer ?
#
loop_
_entity_poly.entity_id
_entity_poly.type
_entity_poly.pdbx_seq_one_letter_code
_entity_poly.pdbx_strand_id
1 'polypeptide(L)'
;RGKTNLMLKVASAIADNAHIPILYYSWEQTARVLFLRILSQQTFIPPYILETKNVLNDPTFSKRYDKGYVKVESFMNYVYLIEGRREDTMNRIRSHALSIMQEARTDKVAIFVDYLQKIPTSILYQDLAQQVDEVSGGLASLSLELNCPIFAISSFDKEGSKLDSEESLQRPTMFNSTGGGDIEYDADVAMVIIKDFKDTNTLYEKIMNSTREGRVDPNRIPHFDILNLYIDKNRDAPFGGNIIIQYLFLIEDNNLVEIGYKDIAQDRTYAKISRIFDWMLENGYLVNMR
;
A
#
# COMPACT_ATOMS: atom_id res chain seq x y z
N ARG A 1 -6.88 4.68 3.23
CA ARG A 1 -5.84 5.63 2.77
C ARG A 1 -4.64 4.90 2.15
N GLY A 2 -4.79 4.31 0.96
CA GLY A 2 -3.65 3.72 0.23
C GLY A 2 -3.05 2.40 0.75
N LYS A 3 -3.57 1.78 1.83
CA LYS A 3 -3.06 0.52 2.41
C LYS A 3 -2.90 -0.61 1.39
N THR A 4 -3.98 -0.94 0.67
CA THR A 4 -3.96 -1.91 -0.43
C THR A 4 -2.96 -1.54 -1.52
N ASN A 5 -2.87 -0.25 -1.90
CA ASN A 5 -1.93 0.19 -2.93
C ASN A 5 -0.47 0.00 -2.48
N LEU A 6 -0.17 0.27 -1.21
CA LEU A 6 1.16 0.02 -0.64
C LEU A 6 1.48 -1.48 -0.65
N MET A 7 0.55 -2.33 -0.21
CA MET A 7 0.72 -3.79 -0.27
C MET A 7 0.94 -4.29 -1.70
N LEU A 8 0.13 -3.86 -2.66
CA LEU A 8 0.28 -4.24 -4.07
C LEU A 8 1.63 -3.78 -4.63
N LYS A 9 2.11 -2.60 -4.22
CA LYS A 9 3.43 -2.10 -4.62
C LYS A 9 4.56 -2.97 -4.08
N VAL A 10 4.49 -3.36 -2.80
CA VAL A 10 5.47 -4.26 -2.18
C VAL A 10 5.41 -5.65 -2.82
N ALA A 11 4.21 -6.23 -2.99
CA ALA A 11 4.00 -7.49 -3.68
C ALA A 11 4.60 -7.50 -5.09
N SER A 12 4.30 -6.47 -5.88
CA SER A 12 4.83 -6.33 -7.24
C SER A 12 6.35 -6.18 -7.25
N ALA A 13 6.92 -5.44 -6.30
CA ALA A 13 8.37 -5.28 -6.18
C ALA A 13 9.08 -6.59 -5.81
N ILE A 14 8.49 -7.43 -4.95
CA ILE A 14 9.04 -8.75 -4.62
C ILE A 14 8.97 -9.67 -5.85
N ALA A 15 7.83 -9.71 -6.53
CA ALA A 15 7.64 -10.51 -7.75
C ALA A 15 8.64 -10.11 -8.84
N ASP A 16 8.78 -8.81 -9.10
CA ASP A 16 9.62 -8.27 -10.17
C ASP A 16 11.13 -8.43 -9.90
N ASN A 17 11.58 -8.17 -8.66
CA ASN A 17 13.00 -8.22 -8.36
C ASN A 17 13.49 -9.62 -8.00
N ALA A 18 12.70 -10.39 -7.26
CA ALA A 18 13.11 -11.67 -6.69
C ALA A 18 12.49 -12.88 -7.38
N HIS A 19 11.50 -12.69 -8.25
CA HIS A 19 10.78 -13.78 -8.93
C HIS A 19 10.23 -14.82 -7.94
N ILE A 20 9.81 -14.34 -6.75
CA ILE A 20 9.19 -15.15 -5.71
C ILE A 20 7.67 -15.15 -5.96
N PRO A 21 7.01 -16.32 -5.96
CA PRO A 21 5.56 -16.39 -6.03
C PRO A 21 4.88 -15.63 -4.89
N ILE A 22 3.91 -14.80 -5.25
CA ILE A 22 3.11 -13.99 -4.35
C ILE A 22 1.70 -14.54 -4.29
N LEU A 23 1.27 -14.97 -3.10
CA LEU A 23 -0.12 -15.35 -2.84
C LEU A 23 -0.83 -14.17 -2.20
N TYR A 24 -1.65 -13.45 -2.97
CA TYR A 24 -2.36 -12.26 -2.50
C TYR A 24 -3.85 -12.56 -2.33
N TYR A 25 -4.32 -12.56 -1.09
CA TYR A 25 -5.72 -12.69 -0.75
C TYR A 25 -6.39 -11.34 -0.49
N SER A 26 -7.57 -11.13 -1.08
CA SER A 26 -8.46 -10.04 -0.70
C SER A 26 -9.90 -10.52 -0.58
N TRP A 27 -10.57 -10.13 0.51
CA TRP A 27 -12.01 -10.34 0.71
C TRP A 27 -12.84 -9.09 0.40
N GLU A 28 -12.19 -7.97 0.08
CA GLU A 28 -12.86 -6.69 -0.21
C GLU A 28 -12.86 -6.35 -1.70
N GLN A 29 -11.85 -6.82 -2.44
CA GLN A 29 -11.65 -6.42 -3.82
C GLN A 29 -11.51 -7.65 -4.73
N THR A 30 -12.04 -7.52 -5.95
CA THR A 30 -11.91 -8.57 -6.97
C THR A 30 -10.48 -8.61 -7.51
N ALA A 31 -10.06 -9.76 -8.05
CA ALA A 31 -8.75 -9.92 -8.68
C ALA A 31 -8.58 -8.94 -9.84
N ARG A 32 -9.66 -8.66 -10.59
CA ARG A 32 -9.67 -7.64 -11.64
C ARG A 32 -9.33 -6.24 -11.11
N VAL A 33 -9.95 -5.82 -10.00
CA VAL A 33 -9.70 -4.50 -9.40
C VAL A 33 -8.26 -4.39 -8.91
N LEU A 34 -7.74 -5.43 -8.25
CA LEU A 34 -6.35 -5.47 -7.80
C LEU A 34 -5.36 -5.44 -8.97
N PHE A 35 -5.63 -6.19 -10.04
CA PHE A 35 -4.81 -6.17 -11.26
C PHE A 35 -4.78 -4.77 -11.90
N LEU A 36 -5.93 -4.10 -12.03
CA LEU A 36 -5.99 -2.74 -12.59
C LEU A 36 -5.21 -1.73 -11.74
N ARG A 37 -5.16 -1.92 -10.41
CA ARG A 37 -4.32 -1.11 -9.52
C ARG A 37 -2.84 -1.37 -9.73
N ILE A 38 -2.42 -2.62 -9.87
CA ILE A 38 -1.03 -2.98 -10.22
C ILE A 38 -0.65 -2.33 -11.56
N LEU A 39 -1.51 -2.44 -12.56
CA LEU A 39 -1.29 -1.83 -13.87
C LEU A 39 -1.19 -0.31 -13.78
N SER A 40 -2.09 0.33 -13.03
CA SER A 40 -2.07 1.77 -12.77
C SER A 40 -0.75 2.25 -12.17
N GLN A 41 -0.15 1.46 -11.26
CA GLN A 41 1.14 1.80 -10.65
C GLN A 41 2.30 1.82 -11.65
N GLN A 42 2.23 1.01 -12.71
CA GLN A 42 3.26 0.94 -13.75
C GLN A 42 2.99 1.89 -14.92
N THR A 43 1.72 2.10 -15.28
CA THR A 43 1.34 2.97 -16.40
C THR A 43 1.15 4.42 -16.00
N PHE A 44 0.93 4.73 -14.71
CA PHE A 44 0.49 6.04 -14.24
C PHE A 44 -0.80 6.49 -14.95
N ILE A 45 -1.77 5.56 -15.04
CA ILE A 45 -3.09 5.80 -15.65
C ILE A 45 -4.14 5.37 -14.64
N PRO A 46 -5.09 6.23 -14.24
CA PRO A 46 -6.12 5.90 -13.27
C PRO A 46 -6.84 4.56 -13.56
N PRO A 47 -7.12 3.72 -12.53
CA PRO A 47 -7.75 2.42 -12.74
C PRO A 47 -9.09 2.49 -13.47
N TYR A 48 -9.89 3.53 -13.22
CA TYR A 48 -11.19 3.71 -13.90
C TYR A 48 -11.02 3.96 -15.41
N ILE A 49 -9.93 4.62 -15.82
CA ILE A 49 -9.60 4.83 -17.24
C ILE A 49 -9.16 3.51 -17.87
N LEU A 50 -8.31 2.75 -17.17
CA LEU A 50 -7.87 1.42 -17.61
C LEU A 50 -9.05 0.45 -17.76
N GLU A 51 -10.10 0.61 -16.95
CA GLU A 51 -11.28 -0.24 -17.01
C GLU A 51 -12.27 0.14 -18.12
N THR A 52 -12.52 1.44 -18.32
CA THR A 52 -13.67 1.92 -19.10
C THR A 52 -13.33 2.49 -20.47
N LYS A 53 -12.09 2.94 -20.68
CA LYS A 53 -11.69 3.61 -21.93
C LYS A 53 -10.95 2.65 -22.86
N ASN A 54 -11.03 2.95 -24.15
CA ASN A 54 -10.16 2.33 -25.15
C ASN A 54 -8.77 2.95 -25.08
N VAL A 55 -8.01 2.58 -24.05
CA VAL A 55 -6.71 3.16 -23.69
C VAL A 55 -5.69 3.03 -24.82
N LEU A 56 -5.78 1.94 -25.60
CA LEU A 56 -4.90 1.64 -26.73
C LEU A 56 -5.08 2.63 -27.88
N ASN A 57 -6.30 3.15 -28.07
CA ASN A 57 -6.63 4.07 -29.16
C ASN A 57 -6.58 5.55 -28.75
N ASP A 58 -6.31 5.85 -27.47
CA ASP A 58 -6.14 7.21 -26.98
C ASP A 58 -4.65 7.60 -27.00
N PRO A 59 -4.21 8.54 -27.86
CA PRO A 59 -2.82 9.00 -27.91
C PRO A 59 -2.29 9.54 -26.57
N THR A 60 -3.18 9.97 -25.67
CA THR A 60 -2.85 10.46 -24.33
C THR A 60 -2.32 9.35 -23.41
N PHE A 61 -2.75 8.11 -23.64
CA PHE A 61 -2.54 6.99 -22.74
C PHE A 61 -1.76 5.83 -23.37
N SER A 62 -1.97 5.55 -24.65
CA SER A 62 -1.37 4.42 -25.38
C SER A 62 0.11 4.19 -25.08
N LYS A 63 0.96 5.21 -25.25
CA LYS A 63 2.41 5.08 -24.99
C LYS A 63 2.76 4.70 -23.54
N ARG A 64 2.03 5.25 -22.57
CA ARG A 64 2.20 4.92 -21.14
C ARG A 64 1.67 3.52 -20.83
N TYR A 65 0.55 3.17 -21.43
CA TYR A 65 -0.06 1.85 -21.34
C TYR A 65 0.91 0.78 -21.85
N ASP A 66 1.44 0.92 -23.07
CA ASP A 66 2.34 -0.07 -23.68
C ASP A 66 3.57 -0.31 -22.81
N LYS A 67 4.22 0.76 -22.34
CA LYS A 67 5.40 0.66 -21.47
C LYS A 67 5.08 -0.01 -20.14
N GLY A 68 3.99 0.40 -19.47
CA GLY A 68 3.62 -0.15 -18.18
C GLY A 68 3.10 -1.58 -18.28
N TYR A 69 2.40 -1.93 -19.36
CA TYR A 69 1.89 -3.28 -19.62
C TYR A 69 3.03 -4.28 -19.79
N VAL A 70 4.05 -3.96 -20.59
CA VAL A 70 5.25 -4.80 -20.74
C VAL A 70 5.93 -5.03 -19.38
N LYS A 71 5.96 -3.99 -18.52
CA LYS A 71 6.51 -4.12 -17.17
C LYS A 71 5.67 -5.01 -16.27
N VAL A 72 4.34 -4.92 -16.32
CA VAL A 72 3.46 -5.82 -15.54
C VAL A 72 3.59 -7.26 -16.03
N GLU A 73 3.57 -7.46 -17.35
CA GLU A 73 3.71 -8.77 -17.97
C GLU A 73 4.98 -9.51 -17.52
N SER A 74 6.08 -8.78 -17.28
CA SER A 74 7.34 -9.40 -16.86
C SER A 74 7.33 -10.05 -15.48
N PHE A 75 6.39 -9.69 -14.60
CA PHE A 75 6.31 -10.23 -13.23
C PHE A 75 4.95 -10.82 -12.86
N MET A 76 3.89 -10.58 -13.64
CA MET A 76 2.53 -10.97 -13.27
C MET A 76 2.34 -12.48 -13.15
N ASN A 77 3.15 -13.28 -13.84
CA ASN A 77 3.16 -14.75 -13.70
C ASN A 77 3.60 -15.24 -12.31
N TYR A 78 4.21 -14.37 -11.49
CA TYR A 78 4.52 -14.67 -10.09
C TYR A 78 3.45 -14.18 -9.13
N VAL A 79 2.40 -13.48 -9.58
CA VAL A 79 1.40 -12.85 -8.69
C VAL A 79 0.05 -13.57 -8.81
N TYR A 80 -0.33 -14.28 -7.75
CA TYR A 80 -1.58 -15.03 -7.64
C TYR A 80 -2.59 -14.21 -6.84
N LEU A 81 -3.51 -13.54 -7.54
CA LEU A 81 -4.58 -12.74 -6.93
C LEU A 81 -5.80 -13.63 -6.64
N ILE A 82 -6.13 -13.81 -5.36
CA ILE A 82 -7.23 -14.66 -4.89
C ILE A 82 -8.34 -13.81 -4.29
N GLU A 83 -9.54 -13.96 -4.85
CA GLU A 83 -10.77 -13.43 -4.27
C GLU A 83 -11.22 -14.35 -3.13
N GLY A 84 -11.06 -13.89 -1.90
CA GLY A 84 -11.31 -14.67 -0.70
C GLY A 84 -12.79 -15.02 -0.55
N ARG A 85 -13.03 -16.27 -0.14
CA ARG A 85 -14.36 -16.84 0.12
C ARG A 85 -14.44 -17.37 1.55
N ARG A 86 -15.57 -17.98 1.92
CA ARG A 86 -15.78 -18.49 3.29
C ARG A 86 -14.94 -19.74 3.58
N GLU A 87 -14.62 -20.49 2.54
CA GLU A 87 -13.80 -21.70 2.60
C GLU A 87 -12.29 -21.42 2.73
N ASP A 88 -11.85 -20.17 2.51
CA ASP A 88 -10.44 -19.75 2.54
C ASP A 88 -9.90 -19.54 3.96
N THR A 89 -10.04 -20.57 4.80
CA THR A 89 -9.46 -20.61 6.14
C THR A 89 -7.92 -20.69 6.10
N MET A 90 -7.28 -20.58 7.27
CA MET A 90 -5.81 -20.69 7.41
C MET A 90 -5.23 -21.94 6.71
N ASN A 91 -5.90 -23.08 6.85
CA ASN A 91 -5.48 -24.34 6.21
C ASN A 91 -5.56 -24.28 4.69
N ARG A 92 -6.52 -23.54 4.14
CA ARG A 92 -6.66 -23.36 2.69
C ARG A 92 -5.61 -22.41 2.14
N ILE A 93 -5.32 -21.31 2.85
CA ILE A 93 -4.22 -20.40 2.51
C ILE A 93 -2.89 -21.18 2.45
N ARG A 94 -2.61 -21.99 3.48
CA ARG A 94 -1.46 -22.90 3.52
C ARG A 94 -1.40 -23.84 2.32
N SER A 95 -2.52 -24.50 2.01
CA SER A 95 -2.60 -25.46 0.89
C SER A 95 -2.34 -24.78 -0.46
N HIS A 96 -2.88 -23.57 -0.68
CA HIS A 96 -2.59 -22.79 -1.88
C HIS A 96 -1.12 -22.37 -1.95
N ALA A 97 -0.52 -21.93 -0.85
CA ALA A 97 0.89 -21.56 -0.80
C ALA A 97 1.78 -22.73 -1.21
N LEU A 98 1.56 -23.92 -0.63
CA LEU A 98 2.30 -25.14 -0.98
C LEU A 98 2.09 -25.55 -2.45
N SER A 99 0.87 -25.45 -2.96
CA SER A 99 0.57 -25.75 -4.38
C SER A 99 1.32 -24.82 -5.32
N ILE A 100 1.36 -23.52 -5.02
CA ILE A 100 2.06 -22.51 -5.84
C ILE A 100 3.57 -22.72 -5.78
N MET A 101 4.12 -23.03 -4.60
CA MET A 101 5.54 -23.38 -4.44
C MET A 101 5.91 -24.60 -5.29
N GLN A 102 5.06 -25.62 -5.31
CA GLN A 102 5.25 -26.81 -6.13
C GLN A 102 5.18 -26.50 -7.63
N GLU A 103 4.17 -25.74 -8.07
CA GLU A 103 3.99 -25.33 -9.47
C GLU A 103 5.19 -24.52 -9.98
N ALA A 104 5.62 -23.54 -9.19
CA ALA A 104 6.77 -22.70 -9.47
C ALA A 104 8.14 -23.38 -9.21
N ARG A 105 8.14 -24.62 -8.72
CA ARG A 105 9.34 -25.43 -8.41
C ARG A 105 10.32 -24.67 -7.50
N THR A 106 9.80 -24.06 -6.44
CA THR A 106 10.54 -23.23 -5.50
C THR A 106 10.15 -23.56 -4.06
N ASP A 107 11.05 -23.28 -3.13
CA ASP A 107 10.83 -23.35 -1.69
C ASP A 107 10.46 -21.98 -1.08
N LYS A 108 10.22 -20.96 -1.91
CA LYS A 108 9.89 -19.60 -1.49
C LYS A 108 8.49 -19.20 -1.92
N VAL A 109 7.81 -18.47 -1.05
CA VAL A 109 6.54 -17.79 -1.33
C VAL A 109 6.50 -16.51 -0.49
N ALA A 110 5.67 -15.54 -0.85
CA ALA A 110 5.27 -14.46 0.05
C ALA A 110 3.76 -14.36 0.07
N ILE A 111 3.18 -14.21 1.26
CA ILE A 111 1.72 -14.20 1.44
C ILE A 111 1.26 -12.79 1.82
N PHE A 112 0.21 -12.31 1.18
CA PHE A 112 -0.39 -11.00 1.42
C PHE A 112 -1.88 -11.19 1.74
N VAL A 113 -2.38 -10.56 2.79
CA VAL A 113 -3.78 -10.65 3.21
C VAL A 113 -4.38 -9.25 3.43
N ASP A 114 -5.44 -8.93 2.68
CA ASP A 114 -6.22 -7.70 2.79
C ASP A 114 -7.70 -8.04 3.11
N TYR A 115 -8.13 -8.09 4.38
CA TYR A 115 -7.45 -7.75 5.65
C TYR A 115 -7.67 -8.85 6.69
N LEU A 116 -6.86 -8.84 7.76
CA LEU A 116 -6.84 -9.86 8.82
C LEU A 116 -8.22 -10.24 9.34
N GLN A 117 -9.06 -9.24 9.66
CA GLN A 117 -10.39 -9.43 10.22
C GLN A 117 -11.36 -10.17 9.29
N LYS A 118 -10.98 -10.43 8.04
CA LYS A 118 -11.81 -11.15 7.05
C LYS A 118 -11.39 -12.58 6.81
N ILE A 119 -10.24 -13.02 7.34
CA ILE A 119 -9.85 -14.42 7.24
C ILE A 119 -10.89 -15.27 7.99
N PRO A 120 -11.57 -16.22 7.31
CA PRO A 120 -12.51 -17.12 7.93
C PRO A 120 -11.83 -18.06 8.92
N THR A 121 -12.44 -18.22 10.09
CA THR A 121 -12.06 -19.19 11.11
C THR A 121 -12.98 -20.42 11.02
N SER A 122 -12.48 -21.59 11.44
CA SER A 122 -13.31 -22.82 11.46
C SER A 122 -14.40 -22.79 12.53
N ILE A 123 -14.21 -21.96 13.57
CA ILE A 123 -15.16 -21.75 14.65
C ILE A 123 -15.73 -20.34 14.52
N LEU A 124 -17.00 -20.17 14.85
CA LEU A 124 -17.62 -18.85 14.95
C LEU A 124 -17.29 -18.24 16.32
N TYR A 125 -16.60 -17.11 16.32
CA TYR A 125 -16.30 -16.36 17.54
C TYR A 125 -17.42 -15.35 17.84
N GLN A 126 -17.71 -15.15 19.13
CA GLN A 126 -18.62 -14.09 19.58
C GLN A 126 -17.90 -12.75 19.69
N ASP A 127 -16.61 -12.79 20.03
CA ASP A 127 -15.75 -11.63 20.17
C ASP A 127 -14.79 -11.55 18.99
N LEU A 128 -14.79 -10.41 18.31
CA LEU A 128 -13.86 -10.15 17.21
C LEU A 128 -12.40 -10.17 17.69
N ALA A 129 -12.14 -9.77 18.94
CA ALA A 129 -10.80 -9.80 19.52
C ALA A 129 -10.19 -11.20 19.45
N GLN A 130 -10.92 -12.19 19.98
CA GLN A 130 -10.50 -13.59 19.98
C GLN A 130 -10.32 -14.17 18.58
N GLN A 131 -11.19 -13.79 17.63
CA GLN A 131 -11.08 -14.25 16.24
C GLN A 131 -9.76 -13.76 15.61
N VAL A 132 -9.44 -12.49 15.80
CA VAL A 132 -8.24 -11.90 15.21
C VAL A 132 -6.98 -12.38 15.91
N ASP A 133 -7.01 -12.62 17.22
CA ASP A 133 -5.89 -13.22 17.96
C ASP A 133 -5.62 -14.66 17.43
N GLU A 134 -6.64 -15.48 17.18
CA GLU A 134 -6.48 -16.80 16.53
C GLU A 134 -5.87 -16.66 15.13
N VAL A 135 -6.39 -15.75 14.31
CA VAL A 135 -5.91 -15.52 12.93
C VAL A 135 -4.47 -15.02 12.93
N SER A 136 -4.12 -14.08 13.81
CA SER A 136 -2.79 -13.50 13.94
C SER A 136 -1.76 -14.56 14.34
N GLY A 137 -2.05 -15.32 15.40
CA GLY A 137 -1.18 -16.42 15.83
C GLY A 137 -1.08 -17.54 14.79
N GLY A 138 -2.16 -17.79 14.05
CA GLY A 138 -2.19 -18.72 12.92
C GLY A 138 -1.27 -18.28 11.77
N LEU A 139 -1.27 -17.00 11.41
CA LEU A 139 -0.36 -16.45 10.41
C LEU A 139 1.09 -16.48 10.89
N ALA A 140 1.36 -16.13 12.15
CA ALA A 140 2.69 -16.22 12.73
C ALA A 140 3.23 -17.65 12.68
N SER A 141 2.40 -18.63 13.04
CA SER A 141 2.74 -20.06 12.94
C SER A 141 2.97 -20.49 11.49
N LEU A 142 2.14 -20.04 10.55
CA LEU A 142 2.28 -20.35 9.13
C LEU A 142 3.56 -19.76 8.54
N SER A 143 3.93 -18.54 8.93
CA SER A 143 5.17 -17.86 8.54
C SER A 143 6.40 -18.70 8.92
N LEU A 144 6.43 -19.19 10.17
CA LEU A 144 7.51 -20.06 10.67
C LEU A 144 7.54 -21.41 9.96
N GLU A 145 6.37 -21.99 9.70
CA GLU A 145 6.27 -23.30 9.09
C GLU A 145 6.72 -23.30 7.61
N LEU A 146 6.27 -22.32 6.83
CA LEU A 146 6.64 -22.17 5.43
C LEU A 146 7.95 -21.40 5.23
N ASN A 147 8.54 -20.88 6.31
CA ASN A 147 9.71 -20.02 6.29
C ASN A 147 9.55 -18.86 5.27
N CYS A 148 8.40 -18.19 5.32
CA CYS A 148 7.99 -17.21 4.31
C CYS A 148 7.50 -15.89 4.95
N PRO A 149 7.78 -14.72 4.34
CA PRO A 149 7.23 -13.47 4.83
C PRO A 149 5.71 -13.41 4.59
N ILE A 150 4.97 -13.04 5.64
CA ILE A 150 3.53 -12.79 5.57
C ILE A 150 3.27 -11.31 5.86
N PHE A 151 2.58 -10.64 4.94
CA PHE A 151 2.12 -9.28 5.08
C PHE A 151 0.60 -9.29 5.30
N ALA A 152 0.12 -8.53 6.28
CA ALA A 152 -1.30 -8.45 6.56
C ALA A 152 -1.73 -7.01 6.84
N ILE A 153 -2.88 -6.61 6.30
CA ILE A 153 -3.50 -5.33 6.65
C ILE A 153 -4.41 -5.52 7.86
N SER A 154 -4.29 -4.61 8.81
CA SER A 154 -5.27 -4.38 9.87
C SER A 154 -5.98 -3.04 9.66
N SER A 155 -7.26 -2.99 10.03
CA SER A 155 -8.02 -1.73 10.11
C SER A 155 -7.85 -1.10 11.49
N PHE A 156 -7.91 0.25 11.55
CA PHE A 156 -7.91 0.93 12.84
C PHE A 156 -9.25 0.76 13.54
N ASP A 157 -9.22 0.72 14.86
CA ASP A 157 -10.41 0.86 15.69
C ASP A 157 -11.02 2.27 15.54
N LYS A 158 -12.09 2.54 16.31
CA LYS A 158 -12.77 3.83 16.28
C LYS A 158 -11.89 4.98 16.78
N GLU A 159 -10.98 4.74 17.70
CA GLU A 159 -10.11 5.77 18.28
C GLU A 159 -9.00 6.14 17.30
N GLY A 160 -8.30 5.14 16.74
CA GLY A 160 -7.33 5.32 15.67
C GLY A 160 -7.96 5.99 14.44
N SER A 161 -9.20 5.64 14.09
CA SER A 161 -9.90 6.31 12.97
C SER A 161 -10.13 7.81 13.23
N LYS A 162 -10.38 8.21 14.48
CA LYS A 162 -10.50 9.63 14.84
C LYS A 162 -9.14 10.34 14.76
N LEU A 163 -8.11 9.73 15.32
CA LEU A 163 -6.74 10.26 15.27
C LEU A 163 -6.21 10.42 13.84
N ASP A 164 -6.63 9.56 12.91
CA ASP A 164 -6.28 9.66 11.50
C ASP A 164 -7.06 10.79 10.79
N SER A 165 -8.23 11.19 11.29
CA SER A 165 -9.14 12.10 10.59
C SER A 165 -8.80 13.58 10.67
N GLU A 166 -7.98 14.00 11.63
CA GLU A 166 -7.70 15.41 11.90
C GLU A 166 -6.20 15.69 12.03
N GLU A 167 -5.81 16.95 11.84
CA GLU A 167 -4.46 17.40 12.18
C GLU A 167 -4.31 17.39 13.69
N SER A 168 -3.62 16.36 14.19
CA SER A 168 -3.50 16.05 15.61
C SER A 168 -2.03 15.83 15.96
N LEU A 169 -1.63 16.27 17.17
CA LEU A 169 -0.31 15.95 17.74
C LEU A 169 -0.16 14.45 18.02
N GLN A 170 -1.29 13.77 18.28
CA GLN A 170 -1.34 12.33 18.46
C GLN A 170 -1.64 11.65 17.13
N ARG A 171 -1.06 10.47 16.94
CA ARG A 171 -1.30 9.65 15.76
C ARG A 171 -1.84 8.28 16.16
N PRO A 172 -2.55 7.58 15.26
CA PRO A 172 -2.77 6.16 15.41
C PRO A 172 -1.43 5.43 15.56
N THR A 173 -1.43 4.39 16.38
CA THR A 173 -0.30 3.48 16.55
C THR A 173 -0.75 2.05 16.25
N MET A 174 0.18 1.10 16.28
CA MET A 174 -0.17 -0.32 16.17
C MET A 174 -1.18 -0.78 17.23
N PHE A 175 -1.22 -0.13 18.40
CA PHE A 175 -2.18 -0.41 19.48
C PHE A 175 -3.63 -0.05 19.12
N ASN A 176 -3.83 0.78 18.09
CA ASN A 176 -5.16 1.10 17.58
C ASN A 176 -5.64 0.12 16.51
N SER A 177 -5.02 -1.06 16.39
CA SER A 177 -5.47 -2.12 15.47
C SER A 177 -6.81 -2.70 15.95
N THR A 178 -7.74 -2.94 15.02
CA THR A 178 -9.07 -3.41 15.38
C THR A 178 -9.03 -4.83 15.92
N GLY A 179 -9.47 -4.94 17.18
CA GLY A 179 -9.89 -6.18 17.79
C GLY A 179 -8.79 -7.22 17.79
N GLY A 180 -7.60 -6.94 18.32
CA GLY A 180 -6.60 -7.96 18.60
C GLY A 180 -5.62 -7.45 19.64
N GLY A 181 -5.51 -8.15 20.77
CA GLY A 181 -4.55 -7.84 21.82
C GLY A 181 -3.17 -8.42 21.51
N ASP A 182 -3.14 -9.54 20.78
CA ASP A 182 -1.92 -10.33 20.59
C ASP A 182 -1.16 -10.00 19.30
N ILE A 183 -1.75 -9.18 18.41
CA ILE A 183 -1.08 -8.68 17.19
C ILE A 183 0.27 -8.04 17.53
N GLU A 184 0.37 -7.35 18.67
CA GLU A 184 1.64 -6.80 19.12
C GLU A 184 2.69 -7.89 19.32
N TYR A 185 2.36 -9.00 19.96
CA TYR A 185 3.32 -10.06 20.26
C TYR A 185 3.66 -10.88 19.01
N ASP A 186 2.67 -11.17 18.17
CA ASP A 186 2.80 -11.99 16.97
C ASP A 186 3.60 -11.30 15.86
N ALA A 187 3.42 -10.00 15.66
CA ALA A 187 4.07 -9.27 14.57
C ALA A 187 5.57 -9.05 14.84
N ASP A 188 6.43 -9.39 13.87
CA ASP A 188 7.84 -9.00 13.89
C ASP A 188 8.03 -7.51 13.56
N VAL A 189 7.24 -7.01 12.60
CA VAL A 189 7.27 -5.62 12.14
C VAL A 189 5.84 -5.07 12.10
N ALA A 190 5.64 -3.87 12.66
CA ALA A 190 4.38 -3.14 12.58
C ALA A 190 4.61 -1.81 11.88
N MET A 191 3.86 -1.58 10.80
CA MET A 191 3.91 -0.33 10.02
C MET A 191 2.57 0.37 10.02
N VAL A 192 2.57 1.67 10.26
CA VAL A 192 1.36 2.49 10.35
C VAL A 192 1.42 3.60 9.31
N ILE A 193 0.46 3.60 8.38
CA ILE A 193 0.35 4.63 7.34
C ILE A 193 -0.67 5.71 7.72
N ILE A 194 -0.22 6.96 7.77
CA ILE A 194 -1.02 8.12 8.24
C ILE A 194 -0.79 9.31 7.29
N LYS A 195 -1.80 10.16 7.12
CA LYS A 195 -1.64 11.41 6.37
C LYS A 195 -0.82 12.44 7.14
N ASP A 196 0.17 13.02 6.50
CA ASP A 196 0.89 14.20 6.98
C ASP A 196 0.14 15.46 6.54
N PHE A 197 -0.78 15.94 7.38
CA PHE A 197 -1.61 17.11 7.07
C PHE A 197 -0.75 18.36 6.82
N LYS A 198 0.28 18.60 7.63
CA LYS A 198 1.18 19.75 7.52
C LYS A 198 1.92 19.76 6.19
N ASP A 199 2.60 18.66 5.84
CA ASP A 199 3.37 18.59 4.60
C ASP A 199 2.43 18.63 3.37
N THR A 200 1.25 17.99 3.47
CA THR A 200 0.21 18.03 2.43
C THR A 200 -0.27 19.46 2.17
N ASN A 201 -0.64 20.19 3.23
CA ASN A 201 -1.10 21.57 3.14
C ASN A 201 0.00 22.50 2.61
N THR A 202 1.25 22.32 3.06
CA THR A 202 2.40 23.11 2.59
C THR A 202 2.64 22.92 1.08
N LEU A 203 2.56 21.69 0.57
CA LEU A 203 2.67 21.43 -0.87
C LEU A 203 1.50 22.05 -1.63
N TYR A 204 0.28 21.94 -1.10
CA TYR A 204 -0.90 22.56 -1.71
C TYR A 204 -0.77 24.08 -1.81
N GLU A 205 -0.34 24.76 -0.74
CA GLU A 205 -0.09 26.21 -0.74
C GLU A 205 0.96 26.61 -1.79
N LYS A 206 2.05 25.84 -1.92
CA LYS A 206 3.08 26.08 -2.94
C LYS A 206 2.50 25.99 -4.36
N ILE A 207 1.65 25.00 -4.63
CA ILE A 207 0.97 24.86 -5.92
C ILE A 207 0.05 26.06 -6.16
N MET A 208 -0.78 26.43 -5.18
CA MET A 208 -1.70 27.57 -5.29
C MET A 208 -0.97 28.90 -5.56
N ASN A 209 0.16 29.13 -4.92
CA ASN A 209 0.97 30.32 -5.19
C ASN A 209 1.50 30.32 -6.63
N SER A 210 1.94 29.17 -7.14
CA SER A 210 2.40 29.03 -8.53
C SER A 210 1.26 29.23 -9.53
N THR A 211 0.04 28.82 -9.19
CA THR A 211 -1.19 29.11 -9.97
C THR A 211 -1.49 30.60 -10.02
N ARG A 212 -1.42 31.32 -8.89
CA ARG A 212 -1.63 32.78 -8.82
C ARG A 212 -0.62 33.56 -9.67
N GLU A 213 0.59 33.05 -9.79
CA GLU A 213 1.65 33.62 -10.63
C GLU A 213 1.56 33.23 -12.13
N GLY A 214 0.51 32.49 -12.52
CA GLY A 214 0.30 32.02 -13.88
C GLY A 214 1.34 31.00 -14.36
N ARG A 215 1.96 30.25 -13.45
CA ARG A 215 2.92 29.18 -13.78
C ARG A 215 2.25 27.82 -13.93
N VAL A 216 1.17 27.56 -13.20
CA VAL A 216 0.48 26.27 -13.16
C VAL A 216 -1.00 26.45 -13.48
N ASP A 217 -1.56 25.56 -14.29
CA ASP A 217 -2.99 25.55 -14.63
C ASP A 217 -3.86 25.19 -13.40
N PRO A 218 -4.77 26.08 -12.94
CA PRO A 218 -5.66 25.82 -11.81
C PRO A 218 -6.60 24.63 -12.02
N ASN A 219 -6.95 24.30 -13.26
CA ASN A 219 -7.96 23.29 -13.58
C ASN A 219 -7.38 21.88 -13.67
N ARG A 220 -6.05 21.74 -13.54
CA ARG A 220 -5.33 20.48 -13.76
C ARG A 220 -4.41 20.14 -12.59
N ILE A 221 -4.93 20.32 -11.38
CA ILE A 221 -4.24 19.96 -10.14
C ILE A 221 -4.80 18.61 -9.66
N PRO A 222 -3.96 17.57 -9.49
CA PRO A 222 -4.41 16.27 -9.02
C PRO A 222 -4.73 16.30 -7.52
N HIS A 223 -5.56 15.38 -7.07
CA HIS A 223 -5.74 15.11 -5.66
C HIS A 223 -4.55 14.31 -5.14
N PHE A 224 -3.91 14.82 -4.09
CA PHE A 224 -2.77 14.16 -3.48
C PHE A 224 -2.80 14.26 -1.96
N ASP A 225 -2.15 13.30 -1.32
CA ASP A 225 -1.79 13.35 0.09
C ASP A 225 -0.30 13.03 0.24
N ILE A 226 0.37 13.67 1.21
CA ILE A 226 1.65 13.15 1.72
C ILE A 226 1.33 12.19 2.85
N LEU A 227 1.83 10.95 2.74
CA LEU A 227 1.63 9.89 3.72
C LEU A 227 2.94 9.60 4.44
N ASN A 228 2.88 9.49 5.75
CA ASN A 228 3.94 8.99 6.62
C ASN A 228 3.70 7.51 6.89
N LEU A 229 4.72 6.68 6.63
CA LEU A 229 4.80 5.30 7.05
C LEU A 229 5.71 5.24 8.28
N TYR A 230 5.09 5.06 9.44
CA TYR A 230 5.78 4.86 10.71
C TYR A 230 6.10 3.39 10.88
N ILE A 231 7.30 3.08 11.40
CA ILE A 231 7.67 1.74 11.86
C ILE A 231 7.49 1.74 13.38
N ASP A 232 6.33 1.27 13.85
CA ASP A 232 5.99 1.25 15.28
C ASP A 232 6.69 0.11 16.01
N LYS A 233 6.93 -0.99 15.30
CA LYS A 233 7.68 -2.14 15.81
C LYS A 233 8.61 -2.67 14.74
N ASN A 234 9.81 -3.02 15.14
CA ASN A 234 10.74 -3.83 14.38
C ASN A 234 11.56 -4.67 15.36
N ARG A 235 11.24 -5.97 15.46
CA ARG A 235 11.79 -6.89 16.45
C ARG A 235 13.32 -6.98 16.39
N ASP A 236 13.90 -6.84 15.19
CA ASP A 236 15.34 -7.02 14.93
C ASP A 236 16.07 -5.70 14.58
N ALA A 237 15.47 -4.54 14.85
CA ALA A 237 16.10 -3.26 14.54
C ALA A 237 17.40 -3.02 15.34
N PRO A 238 18.50 -2.56 14.71
CA PRO A 238 19.63 -2.03 15.45
C PRO A 238 19.22 -0.76 16.21
N PHE A 239 19.91 -0.45 17.32
CA PHE A 239 19.69 0.79 18.07
C PHE A 239 19.82 2.02 17.15
N GLY A 240 18.72 2.72 16.87
CA GLY A 240 18.77 4.00 16.16
C GLY A 240 17.49 4.39 15.42
N GLY A 241 16.81 5.41 15.96
CA GLY A 241 15.97 6.35 15.20
C GLY A 241 14.56 5.89 14.82
N ASN A 242 13.57 6.72 15.13
CA ASN A 242 12.23 6.64 14.56
C ASN A 242 12.28 7.11 13.10
N ILE A 243 12.58 6.20 12.17
CA ILE A 243 12.59 6.50 10.74
C ILE A 243 11.15 6.52 10.23
N ILE A 244 10.73 7.65 9.68
CA ILE A 244 9.45 7.77 8.98
C ILE A 244 9.74 7.77 7.48
N ILE A 245 9.17 6.84 6.73
CA ILE A 245 9.25 6.86 5.26
C ILE A 245 8.07 7.69 4.75
N GLN A 246 8.31 8.61 3.82
CA GLN A 246 7.23 9.40 3.23
C GLN A 246 6.90 8.98 1.80
N TYR A 247 5.61 9.02 1.49
CA TYR A 247 5.07 8.80 0.16
C TYR A 247 4.23 10.01 -0.28
N LEU A 248 4.38 10.43 -1.53
CA LEU A 248 3.37 11.21 -2.23
C LEU A 248 2.33 10.23 -2.78
N PHE A 249 1.11 10.30 -2.29
CA PHE A 249 -0.01 9.50 -2.77
C PHE A 249 -0.83 10.30 -3.77
N LEU A 250 -0.77 9.90 -5.04
CA LEU A 250 -1.58 10.44 -6.12
C LEU A 250 -2.89 9.66 -6.17
N ILE A 251 -3.97 10.30 -5.73
CA ILE A 251 -5.21 9.63 -5.37
C ILE A 251 -5.92 9.08 -6.61
N GLU A 252 -5.99 9.85 -7.70
CA GLU A 252 -6.63 9.39 -8.93
C GLU A 252 -5.91 8.18 -9.55
N ASP A 253 -4.58 8.20 -9.49
CA ASP A 253 -3.72 7.16 -10.07
C ASP A 253 -3.54 5.94 -9.15
N ASN A 254 -4.04 6.00 -7.92
CA ASN A 254 -3.77 4.99 -6.89
C ASN A 254 -2.26 4.69 -6.72
N ASN A 255 -1.41 5.69 -6.94
CA ASN A 255 0.04 5.52 -6.99
C ASN A 255 0.73 6.17 -5.79
N LEU A 256 1.67 5.44 -5.20
CA LEU A 256 2.49 5.87 -4.07
C LEU A 256 3.91 6.08 -4.56
N VAL A 257 4.38 7.33 -4.57
CA VAL A 257 5.75 7.69 -4.95
C VAL A 257 6.54 7.92 -3.68
N GLU A 258 7.60 7.14 -3.45
CA GLU A 258 8.46 7.36 -2.29
C GLU A 258 9.20 8.68 -2.46
N ILE A 259 9.10 9.56 -1.45
CA ILE A 259 9.73 10.88 -1.43
C ILE A 259 10.82 10.96 -0.35
N GLY A 260 11.30 9.81 0.14
CA GLY A 260 12.38 9.67 1.12
C GLY A 260 11.95 9.81 2.59
N TYR A 261 12.91 9.80 3.52
CA TYR A 261 12.64 9.71 4.96
C TYR A 261 12.41 11.05 5.67
N LYS A 262 11.71 11.06 6.83
CA LYS A 262 11.54 12.17 7.80
C LYS A 262 12.22 11.76 9.08
N ASP A 263 12.98 12.68 9.68
CA ASP A 263 13.31 12.58 11.09
C ASP A 263 12.23 13.31 11.90
N ILE A 264 11.86 12.79 13.07
CA ILE A 264 10.87 13.40 13.97
C ILE A 264 11.32 14.82 14.38
N ALA A 265 12.63 15.04 14.53
CA ALA A 265 13.18 16.34 14.89
C ALA A 265 13.27 17.32 13.71
N GLN A 266 13.09 16.85 12.47
CA GLN A 266 13.07 17.70 11.29
C GLN A 266 11.67 18.26 11.05
N ASP A 267 11.43 19.48 11.55
CA ASP A 267 10.55 20.41 10.86
C ASP A 267 11.12 20.60 9.45
N ARG A 268 10.60 19.85 8.48
CA ARG A 268 11.22 19.79 7.16
C ARG A 268 11.28 21.17 6.52
N THR A 269 12.44 21.43 5.93
CA THR A 269 12.81 22.61 5.17
C THR A 269 12.01 22.68 3.87
N TYR A 270 11.54 23.89 3.50
CA TYR A 270 10.94 24.27 2.21
C TYR A 270 11.57 23.61 0.96
N ALA A 271 12.84 23.22 1.03
CA ALA A 271 13.57 22.49 0.00
C ALA A 271 12.95 21.13 -0.38
N LYS A 272 12.44 20.33 0.58
CA LYS A 272 11.83 19.02 0.22
C LYS A 272 10.53 19.22 -0.54
N ILE A 273 9.64 20.08 -0.04
CA ILE A 273 8.37 20.41 -0.72
C ILE A 273 8.64 20.97 -2.12
N SER A 274 9.70 21.78 -2.28
CA SER A 274 10.09 22.29 -3.60
C SER A 274 10.50 21.17 -4.56
N ARG A 275 11.32 20.20 -4.11
CA ARG A 275 11.67 19.03 -4.94
C ARG A 275 10.45 18.21 -5.36
N ILE A 276 9.47 18.03 -4.46
CA ILE A 276 8.23 17.30 -4.79
C ILE A 276 7.45 18.05 -5.86
N PHE A 277 7.29 19.37 -5.71
CA PHE A 277 6.63 20.22 -6.70
C PHE A 277 7.32 20.18 -8.07
N ASP A 278 8.65 20.29 -8.11
CA ASP A 278 9.43 20.24 -9.35
C ASP A 278 9.27 18.86 -10.02
N TRP A 279 9.33 17.77 -9.24
CA TRP A 279 9.08 16.42 -9.73
C TRP A 279 7.68 16.26 -10.34
N MET A 280 6.65 16.86 -9.72
CA MET A 280 5.28 16.83 -10.26
C MET A 280 5.17 17.58 -11.59
N LEU A 281 5.89 18.68 -11.78
CA LEU A 281 5.96 19.38 -13.07
C LEU A 281 6.66 18.52 -14.14
N GLU A 282 7.83 17.97 -13.81
CA GLU A 282 8.63 17.15 -14.73
C GLU A 282 7.88 15.91 -15.22
N ASN A 283 7.04 15.32 -14.36
CA ASN A 283 6.27 14.13 -14.68
C ASN A 283 4.86 14.44 -15.21
N GLY A 284 4.53 15.71 -15.46
CA GLY A 284 3.26 16.13 -16.08
C GLY A 284 2.04 16.02 -15.16
N TYR A 285 2.25 15.88 -13.85
CA TYR A 285 1.20 15.97 -12.83
C TYR A 285 0.72 17.40 -12.62
N LEU A 286 1.59 18.37 -12.87
CA LEU A 286 1.25 19.79 -12.91
C LEU A 286 1.53 20.31 -14.32
N VAL A 287 0.59 21.09 -14.88
CA VAL A 287 0.71 21.61 -16.24
C VAL A 287 1.26 23.03 -16.18
N ASN A 288 2.43 23.23 -16.77
CA ASN A 288 3.03 24.55 -16.92
C ASN A 288 2.23 25.37 -17.96
N MET A 289 1.93 26.61 -17.62
CA MET A 289 1.25 27.55 -18.52
C MET A 289 2.20 28.46 -19.31
N ARG A 290 3.52 28.38 -19.04
CA ARG A 290 4.56 29.14 -19.72
C ARG A 290 5.29 28.32 -20.78
#